data_AF-A0A3D1WG99-F1
#
_entry.id   AF-A0A3D1WG99-F1
#
_cell.length_a   1.000
_cell.length_b   1.000
_cell.length_c   1.000
_cell.angle_alpha   90.00
_cell.angle_beta   90.00
_cell.angle_gamma   90.00
#
_symmetry.space_group_name_H-M   'P 1'
#
loop_
_entity.id
_entity.type
_entity.pdbx_description
1 polymer ?
#
loop_
_entity_poly.entity_id
_entity_poly.type
_entity_poly.pdbx_seq_one_letter_code
_entity_poly.pdbx_strand_id
1 'polypeptide(L)'
;MNQELKRLAQNARNRLISKGNRSGVKKMNAPLSPNVKFKIITSSEADENFNNKAREVLSKDTLDPIKELMDMNYYRSLDACNKERYLLSVIEKYSRFKEKFEHSLEQKLVY
;
A
#
# COMPACT_ATOMS: atom_id res chain seq x y z
N MET A 1 32.95 -25.91 8.09
CA MET A 1 32.04 -24.77 8.36
C MET A 1 32.85 -23.55 8.75
N ASN A 2 32.78 -22.49 7.95
CA ASN A 2 33.71 -21.35 7.99
C ASN A 2 33.56 -20.50 9.28
N GLN A 3 34.61 -20.46 10.11
CA GLN A 3 34.63 -19.76 11.39
C GLN A 3 34.45 -18.24 11.25
N GLU A 4 34.87 -17.67 10.11
CA GLU A 4 34.68 -16.25 9.83
C GLU A 4 33.21 -15.87 9.69
N LEU A 5 32.40 -16.75 9.10
CA LEU A 5 30.97 -16.54 8.95
C LEU A 5 30.27 -16.52 10.31
N LYS A 6 30.69 -17.40 11.24
CA LYS A 6 30.21 -17.39 12.63
C LYS A 6 30.58 -16.10 13.35
N ARG A 7 31.81 -15.59 13.14
CA ARG A 7 32.28 -14.33 13.73
C ARG A 7 31.50 -13.13 13.19
N LEU A 8 31.25 -13.08 11.88
CA LEU A 8 30.46 -12.02 11.24
C LEU A 8 29.01 -12.03 11.72
N ALA A 9 28.38 -13.20 11.78
CA ALA A 9 27.02 -13.36 12.31
C ALA A 9 26.92 -12.92 13.78
N GLN A 10 27.90 -13.28 14.61
CA GLN A 10 27.95 -12.87 16.01
C GLN A 10 28.11 -11.35 16.16
N ASN A 11 28.97 -10.73 15.35
CA ASN A 11 29.15 -9.28 15.36
C ASN A 11 27.90 -8.53 14.88
N ALA A 12 27.20 -9.03 13.86
CA ALA A 12 25.92 -8.48 13.41
C ALA A 12 24.85 -8.57 14.51
N ARG A 13 24.78 -9.70 15.23
CA ARG A 13 23.88 -9.91 16.37
C ARG A 13 24.14 -8.92 17.50
N ASN A 14 25.41 -8.71 17.87
CA ASN A 14 25.79 -7.79 18.94
C ASN A 14 25.42 -6.33 18.61
N ARG A 15 25.54 -5.91 17.35
CA ARG A 15 25.13 -4.57 16.88
C ARG A 15 23.62 -4.36 16.99
N LEU A 16 22.83 -5.39 16.71
CA LEU A 16 21.37 -5.34 16.79
C LEU A 16 20.89 -5.23 18.25
N ILE A 17 21.54 -5.95 19.17
CA ILE A 17 21.21 -5.92 20.60
C ILE A 17 21.66 -4.60 21.25
N SER A 18 22.82 -4.06 20.87
CA SER A 18 23.37 -2.83 21.47
C SER A 18 22.58 -1.56 21.11
N LYS A 19 21.83 -1.52 20.01
CA LYS A 19 21.00 -0.35 19.65
C LYS A 19 19.69 -0.26 20.45
N GLY A 20 19.31 -1.31 21.18
CA GLY A 20 18.02 -1.38 21.90
C GLY A 20 18.05 -1.03 23.39
N ASN A 21 19.23 -0.97 24.03
CA ASN A 21 19.33 -0.82 25.49
C ASN A 21 19.91 0.54 25.90
N ARG A 22 19.11 1.59 25.74
CA ARG A 22 19.20 2.81 26.56
C ARG A 22 17.85 3.11 27.19
N SER A 23 17.45 2.29 28.15
CA SER A 23 16.79 2.71 29.40
C SER A 23 16.38 1.44 30.14
N GLY A 24 16.57 1.46 31.45
CA GLY A 24 16.51 0.28 32.30
C GLY A 24 15.11 -0.20 32.63
N VAL A 25 15.15 -1.29 33.40
CA VAL A 25 14.13 -1.78 34.34
C VAL A 25 13.16 -2.86 33.82
N LYS A 26 13.40 -4.05 34.38
CA LYS A 26 12.51 -5.17 34.74
C LYS A 26 11.92 -6.07 33.64
N LYS A 27 12.45 -7.30 33.69
CA LYS A 27 11.83 -8.60 33.42
C LYS A 27 10.29 -8.59 33.47
N MET A 28 9.63 -9.17 32.46
CA MET A 28 9.15 -10.56 32.48
C MET A 28 8.07 -10.75 31.40
N ASN A 29 8.27 -11.72 30.50
CA ASN A 29 7.28 -12.37 29.63
C ASN A 29 6.39 -11.49 28.73
N ALA A 30 6.94 -11.03 27.60
CA ALA A 30 6.13 -10.76 26.41
C ALA A 30 6.95 -11.08 25.15
N PRO A 31 6.39 -11.79 24.14
CA PRO A 31 7.06 -11.93 22.87
C PRO A 31 7.23 -10.54 22.27
N LEU A 32 8.48 -10.14 21.98
CA LEU A 32 8.81 -8.96 21.20
C LEU A 32 8.37 -9.20 19.74
N SER A 33 7.06 -9.23 19.49
CA SER A 33 6.56 -8.88 18.16
C SER A 33 6.89 -7.40 17.99
N PRO A 34 7.64 -6.98 16.96
CA PRO A 34 7.75 -5.57 16.68
C PRO A 34 6.33 -5.11 16.38
N ASN A 35 5.74 -4.41 17.35
CA ASN A 35 4.41 -3.83 17.26
C ASN A 35 4.52 -2.62 16.32
N VAL A 36 4.94 -2.87 15.08
CA VAL A 36 4.74 -1.95 13.98
C VAL A 36 3.25 -1.99 13.78
N LYS A 37 2.58 -1.06 14.46
CA LYS A 37 1.21 -0.70 14.13
C LYS A 37 1.28 -0.12 12.73
N PHE A 38 1.27 -0.98 11.72
CA PHE A 38 0.81 -0.59 10.41
C PHE A 38 -0.64 -0.19 10.67
N LYS A 39 -0.87 1.10 10.84
CA LYS A 39 -2.18 1.66 10.62
C LYS A 39 -2.40 1.44 9.13
N ILE A 40 -2.99 0.30 8.79
CA ILE A 40 -3.64 0.14 7.50
C ILE A 40 -4.72 1.21 7.58
N ILE A 41 -4.41 2.39 7.04
CA ILE A 41 -5.42 3.40 6.80
C ILE A 41 -6.18 2.80 5.63
N THR A 42 -7.09 1.87 5.92
CA THR A 42 -8.24 1.63 5.07
C THR A 42 -9.00 2.94 5.16
N SER A 43 -8.60 3.93 4.36
CA SER A 43 -9.45 5.07 4.09
C SER A 43 -10.58 4.52 3.23
N SER A 44 -11.47 3.78 3.88
CA SER A 44 -12.65 3.19 3.27
C SER A 44 -13.39 4.29 2.54
N GLU A 45 -13.47 5.49 3.11
CA GLU A 45 -14.09 6.66 2.48
C GLU A 45 -13.36 7.15 1.23
N ALA A 46 -12.02 7.20 1.21
CA ALA A 46 -11.29 7.65 0.02
C ALA A 46 -11.35 6.61 -1.11
N ASP A 47 -11.28 5.32 -0.77
CA ASP A 47 -11.44 4.24 -1.74
C ASP A 47 -12.91 4.14 -2.22
N GLU A 48 -13.91 4.36 -1.37
CA GLU A 48 -15.33 4.44 -1.76
C GLU A 48 -15.59 5.64 -2.67
N ASN A 49 -15.01 6.81 -2.38
CA ASN A 49 -15.12 7.98 -3.25
C ASN A 49 -14.47 7.72 -4.62
N PHE A 50 -13.31 7.08 -4.65
CA PHE A 50 -12.67 6.66 -5.90
C PHE A 50 -13.54 5.66 -6.67
N ASN A 51 -14.10 4.67 -6.00
CA ASN A 51 -14.96 3.64 -6.59
C ASN A 51 -16.25 4.23 -7.17
N ASN A 52 -16.88 5.17 -6.47
CA ASN A 52 -18.08 5.85 -6.94
C ASN A 52 -17.79 6.66 -8.21
N LYS A 53 -16.67 7.40 -8.22
CA LYS A 53 -16.23 8.14 -9.40
C LYS A 53 -15.88 7.20 -10.56
N ALA A 54 -15.20 6.08 -10.29
CA ALA A 54 -14.87 5.08 -11.30
C ALA A 54 -16.12 4.42 -11.90
N ARG A 55 -17.17 4.20 -11.09
CA ARG A 55 -18.46 3.68 -11.57
C ARG A 55 -19.16 4.67 -12.51
N GLU A 56 -19.12 5.96 -12.20
CA GLU A 56 -19.67 7.02 -13.04
C GLU A 56 -18.91 7.17 -14.36
N VAL A 57 -17.59 7.07 -14.31
CA VAL A 57 -16.72 7.13 -15.50
C VAL A 57 -16.94 5.92 -16.42
N LEU A 58 -17.13 4.73 -15.85
CA LEU A 58 -17.46 3.51 -16.60
C LEU A 58 -18.85 3.56 -17.23
N SER A 59 -19.81 4.25 -16.60
CA SER A 59 -21.18 4.37 -17.14
C SER A 59 -21.31 5.42 -18.25
N LYS A 60 -20.38 6.37 -18.34
CA LYS A 60 -20.41 7.49 -19.30
C LYS A 60 -19.60 7.27 -20.59
N ASP A 61 -18.95 6.11 -20.76
CA ASP A 61 -18.10 5.78 -21.91
C ASP A 61 -17.07 6.87 -22.25
N THR A 62 -16.26 7.21 -21.25
CA THR A 62 -15.36 8.36 -21.28
C THR A 62 -14.06 8.07 -22.03
N LEU A 63 -13.58 9.02 -22.85
CA LEU A 63 -12.36 8.86 -23.66
C LEU A 63 -11.06 8.66 -22.85
N ASP A 64 -10.91 9.36 -21.71
CA ASP A 64 -9.74 9.25 -20.83
C ASP A 64 -10.17 9.10 -19.36
N PRO A 65 -10.54 7.87 -18.96
CA PRO A 65 -11.08 7.61 -17.63
C PRO A 65 -10.02 7.82 -16.53
N ILE A 66 -8.74 7.65 -16.83
CA ILE A 66 -7.65 7.79 -15.86
C ILE A 66 -7.48 9.25 -15.47
N LYS A 67 -7.47 10.15 -16.45
CA LYS A 67 -7.32 11.59 -16.19
C LYS A 67 -8.48 12.16 -15.37
N GLU A 68 -9.70 11.65 -15.54
CA GLU A 68 -10.84 12.06 -14.73
C GLU A 68 -10.79 11.53 -13.29
N LEU A 69 -10.20 10.34 -13.10
CA LEU A 69 -10.03 9.72 -11.79
C LEU A 69 -8.86 10.29 -11.00
N MET A 70 -7.87 10.86 -11.68
CA MET A 70 -6.73 11.51 -11.06
C MET A 70 -7.12 12.80 -10.35
N ASP A 71 -6.57 13.01 -9.15
CA ASP A 71 -6.54 14.33 -8.55
C ASP A 71 -5.42 15.15 -9.20
N MET A 72 -5.79 16.02 -10.13
CA MET A 72 -4.85 16.85 -10.86
C MET A 72 -4.14 17.89 -9.98
N ASN A 73 -4.74 18.32 -8.87
CA ASN A 73 -4.09 19.25 -7.94
C ASN A 73 -2.97 18.54 -7.18
N TYR A 74 -3.28 17.34 -6.67
CA TYR A 74 -2.28 16.48 -6.05
C TYR A 74 -1.18 16.10 -7.05
N TYR A 75 -1.54 15.63 -8.25
CA TYR A 75 -0.59 15.23 -9.29
C TYR A 75 0.38 16.36 -9.66
N ARG A 76 -0.10 17.59 -9.81
CA ARG A 76 0.74 18.75 -10.15
C ARG A 76 1.76 19.08 -9.06
N SER A 77 1.40 18.85 -7.80
CA SER A 77 2.28 19.09 -6.64
C SER A 77 3.43 18.08 -6.50
N LEU A 78 3.39 16.97 -7.23
CA LEU A 78 4.38 15.90 -7.13
C LEU A 78 5.60 16.11 -8.04
N ASP A 79 6.75 15.58 -7.61
CA ASP A 79 7.96 15.46 -8.43
C ASP A 79 7.80 14.43 -9.55
N ALA A 80 8.65 14.50 -10.58
CA ALA A 80 8.56 13.64 -11.77
C ALA A 80 8.46 12.13 -11.44
N CYS A 81 9.32 11.62 -10.56
CA CYS A 81 9.28 10.21 -10.14
C CYS A 81 7.98 9.86 -9.40
N ASN A 82 7.48 10.76 -8.55
CA ASN A 82 6.24 10.53 -7.81
C ASN A 82 5.00 10.67 -8.71
N LYS A 83 5.06 11.48 -9.76
CA LYS A 83 4.02 11.57 -10.80
C LYS A 83 3.84 10.24 -11.53
N GLU A 84 4.93 9.61 -11.96
CA GLU A 84 4.89 8.29 -12.60
C GLU A 84 4.30 7.23 -11.67
N ARG A 85 4.76 7.18 -10.41
CA ARG A 85 4.22 6.25 -9.41
C ARG A 85 2.74 6.48 -9.13
N TYR A 86 2.32 7.73 -9.02
CA TYR A 86 0.93 8.08 -8.80
C TYR A 86 0.06 7.66 -9.99
N LEU A 87 0.47 7.98 -11.21
CA LEU A 87 -0.24 7.59 -12.44
C LEU A 87 -0.41 6.07 -12.50
N LEU A 88 0.67 5.30 -12.30
CA LEU A 88 0.62 3.85 -12.27
C LEU A 88 -0.32 3.32 -11.19
N SER A 89 -0.33 3.93 -10.01
CA SER A 89 -1.24 3.54 -8.93
C SER A 89 -2.71 3.77 -9.28
N VAL A 90 -3.03 4.86 -9.98
CA VAL A 90 -4.40 5.16 -10.41
C VAL A 90 -4.85 4.17 -11.50
N ILE A 91 -3.96 3.87 -12.46
CA ILE A 91 -4.22 2.85 -13.48
C ILE A 91 -4.49 1.49 -12.83
N GLU A 92 -3.64 1.06 -11.90
CA GLU A 92 -3.82 -0.22 -11.22
C GLU A 92 -5.14 -0.29 -10.44
N LYS A 93 -5.49 0.78 -9.71
CA LYS A 93 -6.77 0.88 -9.01
C LYS A 93 -7.96 0.80 -9.96
N TYR A 94 -7.90 1.52 -11.08
CA TYR A 94 -8.96 1.51 -12.09
C TYR A 94 -9.11 0.14 -12.73
N SER A 95 -8.02 -0.51 -13.15
CA SER A 95 -8.07 -1.86 -13.73
C SER A 95 -8.70 -2.87 -12.77
N ARG A 96 -8.26 -2.89 -11.51
CA ARG A 96 -8.85 -3.76 -10.48
C ARG A 96 -10.33 -3.48 -10.25
N PHE A 97 -10.75 -2.22 -10.33
CA PHE A 97 -12.15 -1.85 -10.17
C PHE A 97 -12.99 -2.29 -11.38
N LYS A 98 -12.46 -2.06 -12.59
CA LYS A 98 -13.10 -2.47 -13.86
C LYS A 98 -13.35 -3.98 -13.89
N GLU A 99 -12.34 -4.79 -13.58
CA GLU A 99 -12.48 -6.25 -13.53
C GLU A 99 -13.58 -6.69 -12.54
N LYS A 100 -13.62 -6.09 -11.34
CA LYS A 100 -14.65 -6.39 -10.34
C LYS A 100 -16.04 -5.97 -10.81
N PHE A 101 -16.14 -4.83 -11.49
CA PHE A 101 -17.40 -4.31 -11.99
C PHE A 101 -17.95 -5.18 -13.12
N GLU A 102 -17.11 -5.58 -14.08
CA GLU A 102 -17.46 -6.50 -15.16
C GLU A 102 -17.90 -7.87 -14.62
N HIS A 103 -17.13 -8.45 -13.70
CA HIS A 103 -17.50 -9.72 -13.06
C HIS A 103 -18.82 -9.62 -12.27
N SER A 104 -19.08 -8.49 -11.62
CA SER A 104 -20.36 -8.25 -10.93
C SER A 104 -21.54 -8.09 -11.90
N LEU A 105 -21.32 -7.62 -13.13
CA LEU A 105 -22.36 -7.52 -14.15
C LEU A 105 -22.68 -8.89 -14.74
N GLU A 106 -21.65 -9.69 -15.04
CA GLU A 106 -21.81 -11.06 -15.54
C GLU A 106 -22.62 -11.94 -14.58
N GLN A 107 -22.34 -11.85 -13.26
CA GLN A 107 -23.11 -12.59 -12.26
C GLN A 107 -24.58 -12.19 -12.16
N LYS A 108 -24.94 -10.95 -12.53
CA LYS A 108 -26.34 -10.48 -12.53
C LYS A 108 -27.12 -10.89 -13.77
N LEU A 109 -26.44 -11.25 -14.86
CA LEU A 109 -27.07 -11.68 -16.11
C LEU A 109 -27.39 -13.19 -16.14
N VAL A 110 -26.96 -13.95 -15.13
CA VAL A 110 -27.15 -15.40 -15.01
C VAL A 110 -28.40 -15.76 -14.17
N TYR A 111 -29.18 -14.77 -13.74
CA TYR A 111 -30.47 -14.93 -13.05
C TYR A 111 -31.60 -14.30 -13.85
#